data_AF-A0A0D7ABL8-F1
#
_entry.id   AF-A0A0D7ABL8-F1
#
_cell.length_a   1.000
_cell.length_b   1.000
_cell.length_c   1.000
_cell.angle_alpha   90.00
_cell.angle_beta   90.00
_cell.angle_gamma   90.00
#
_symmetry.space_group_name_H-M   'P 1'
#
loop_
_entity.id
_entity.type
_entity.pdbx_description
1 polymer ?
#
loop_
_entity_poly.entity_id
_entity_poly.type
_entity_poly.pdbx_seq_one_letter_code
_entity_poly.pdbx_strand_id
1 'polypeptide(L)'
;QPAPGPRTHKQRSKAISRLNRKRRREQEPLDAPNTTARKKYIQPSTSRAVHVEYDARQAKTTATAFTAARPPLTPSHDYSLADLTGPDAPRSFRVYKWDGRTTVPIVDSAGRVVGVLAGQPDDPAWGQVHESVAAALEKARLQLNMRRRKKKKKGKNSHRRGDFAVLNDGIAHGTGQMVSAHTFWVCGVLNDASILRI
;
A
#
# COMPACT_ATOMS: atom_id res chain seq x y z
N GLN A 1 -8.51 45.79 7.30
CA GLN A 1 -8.61 44.45 7.93
C GLN A 1 -7.57 44.36 9.04
N PRO A 2 -7.84 43.67 10.17
CA PRO A 2 -6.85 43.52 11.25
C PRO A 2 -5.68 42.64 10.78
N ALA A 3 -4.45 43.02 11.17
CA ALA A 3 -3.26 42.26 10.82
C ALA A 3 -3.26 40.88 11.52
N PRO A 4 -2.73 39.82 10.87
CA PRO A 4 -2.65 38.50 11.48
C PRO A 4 -1.73 38.52 12.72
N GLY A 5 -2.25 38.04 13.85
CA GLY A 5 -1.54 38.04 15.13
C GLY A 5 -0.22 37.23 15.12
N PRO A 6 0.66 37.48 16.11
CA PRO A 6 2.00 36.90 16.14
C PRO A 6 1.98 35.36 16.19
N ARG A 7 2.73 34.73 15.27
CA ARG A 7 2.82 33.27 15.19
C ARG A 7 3.40 32.67 16.47
N THR A 8 2.74 31.63 16.99
CA THR A 8 3.18 30.89 18.18
C THR A 8 4.49 30.13 17.93
N HIS A 9 5.23 29.79 18.99
CA HIS A 9 6.49 29.04 18.89
C HIS A 9 6.35 27.75 18.05
N LYS A 10 5.28 26.99 18.27
CA LYS A 10 4.95 25.75 17.51
C LYS A 10 4.72 26.01 16.02
N GLN A 11 4.09 27.15 15.66
CA GLN A 11 3.91 27.55 14.27
C GLN A 11 5.23 27.97 13.61
N ARG A 12 6.10 28.69 14.33
CA ARG A 12 7.45 29.08 13.84
C ARG A 12 8.32 27.85 13.59
N SER A 13 8.43 26.95 14.56
CA SER A 13 9.16 25.68 14.42
C SER A 13 8.67 24.84 13.25
N LYS A 14 7.34 24.69 13.08
CA LYS A 14 6.74 23.97 11.94
C LYS A 14 7.02 24.65 10.59
N ALA A 15 7.13 25.97 10.54
CA ALA A 15 7.51 26.70 9.33
C ALA A 15 8.99 26.47 8.97
N ILE A 16 9.90 26.55 9.95
CA ILE A 16 11.34 26.27 9.76
C ILE A 16 11.54 24.82 9.32
N SER A 17 10.87 23.85 9.97
CA SER A 17 10.92 22.43 9.59
C SER A 17 10.45 22.19 8.14
N ARG A 18 9.36 22.86 7.70
CA ARG A 18 8.90 22.81 6.31
C ARG A 18 9.92 23.40 5.34
N LEU A 19 10.54 24.53 5.69
CA LEU A 19 11.53 25.22 4.85
C LEU A 19 12.81 24.40 4.72
N ASN A 20 13.31 23.82 5.82
CA ASN A 20 14.43 22.89 5.82
C ASN A 20 14.12 21.62 5.01
N ARG A 21 12.91 21.07 5.11
CA ARG A 21 12.47 19.92 4.28
C ARG A 21 12.38 20.29 2.80
N LYS A 22 11.97 21.52 2.45
CA LYS A 22 11.98 22.03 1.07
C LYS A 22 13.42 22.12 0.56
N ARG A 23 14.30 22.82 1.30
CA ARG A 23 15.71 23.00 0.96
C ARG A 23 16.45 21.68 0.78
N ARG A 24 16.19 20.68 1.64
CA ARG A 24 16.77 19.35 1.53
C ARG A 24 16.26 18.59 0.29
N ARG A 25 14.98 18.72 -0.08
CA ARG A 25 14.42 18.16 -1.32
C ARG A 25 14.92 18.85 -2.59
N GLU A 26 15.31 20.12 -2.49
CA GLU A 26 15.93 20.88 -3.60
C GLU A 26 17.42 20.54 -3.77
N GLN A 27 18.06 19.98 -2.74
CA GLN A 27 19.46 19.52 -2.74
C GLN A 27 19.61 18.00 -2.94
N GLU A 28 18.62 17.20 -2.54
CA GLU A 28 18.55 15.77 -2.85
C GLU A 28 18.44 15.61 -4.38
N PRO A 29 19.34 14.83 -5.04
CA PRO A 29 19.21 14.57 -6.48
C PRO A 29 17.86 13.90 -6.76
N LEU A 30 17.14 14.38 -7.78
CA LEU A 30 15.76 13.95 -8.06
C LEU A 30 15.60 12.43 -8.23
N ASP A 31 16.65 11.75 -8.72
CA ASP A 31 16.70 10.31 -8.96
C ASP A 31 17.47 9.50 -7.88
N ALA A 32 17.90 10.12 -6.76
CA ALA A 32 18.66 9.41 -5.73
C ALA A 32 17.79 8.39 -4.97
N PRO A 33 18.05 7.06 -5.06
CA PRO A 33 17.22 6.06 -4.39
C PRO A 33 17.45 6.06 -2.89
N ASN A 34 16.41 5.74 -2.11
CA ASN A 34 16.51 5.55 -0.66
C ASN A 34 17.53 4.45 -0.33
N THR A 35 18.71 4.86 0.14
CA THR A 35 19.86 3.98 0.34
C THR A 35 19.62 2.94 1.42
N THR A 36 18.91 3.28 2.51
CA THR A 36 18.59 2.36 3.60
C THR A 36 17.67 1.23 3.14
N ALA A 37 16.58 1.57 2.43
CA ALA A 37 15.65 0.57 1.90
C ALA A 37 16.33 -0.32 0.86
N ARG A 38 17.16 0.26 -0.02
CA ARG A 38 17.92 -0.48 -1.04
C ARG A 38 18.93 -1.45 -0.44
N LYS A 39 19.68 -1.02 0.59
CA LYS A 39 20.62 -1.88 1.33
C LYS A 39 19.91 -3.05 2.03
N LYS A 40 18.77 -2.80 2.69
CA LYS A 40 18.08 -3.83 3.47
C LYS A 40 17.30 -4.85 2.63
N TYR A 41 16.61 -4.40 1.57
CA TYR A 41 15.62 -5.25 0.87
C TYR A 41 15.96 -5.57 -0.59
N ILE A 42 16.81 -4.77 -1.24
CA ILE A 42 17.09 -4.94 -2.69
C ILE A 42 18.45 -5.61 -2.90
N GLN A 43 19.51 -5.13 -2.24
CA GLN A 43 20.86 -5.66 -2.44
C GLN A 43 20.99 -7.17 -2.13
N PRO A 44 20.47 -7.71 -1.00
CA PRO A 44 20.58 -9.14 -0.70
C PRO A 44 19.86 -10.05 -1.71
N SER A 45 18.84 -9.50 -2.38
CA SER A 45 17.95 -10.23 -3.30
C SER A 45 18.18 -9.92 -4.78
N THR A 46 19.22 -9.16 -5.14
CA THR A 46 19.44 -8.72 -6.52
C THR A 46 19.71 -9.91 -7.46
N SER A 47 20.34 -10.99 -6.98
CA SER A 47 20.54 -12.25 -7.74
C SER A 47 19.23 -12.99 -8.07
N ARG A 48 18.12 -12.64 -7.41
CA ARG A 48 16.78 -13.22 -7.61
C ARG A 48 15.82 -12.26 -8.32
N ALA A 49 16.32 -11.16 -8.88
CA ALA A 49 15.51 -10.13 -9.51
C ALA A 49 14.68 -10.69 -10.69
N VAL A 50 13.39 -10.34 -10.70
CA VAL A 50 12.50 -10.64 -11.82
C VAL A 50 12.50 -9.46 -12.78
N HIS A 51 13.13 -9.64 -13.94
CA HIS A 51 13.15 -8.64 -15.00
C HIS A 51 11.82 -8.65 -15.78
N VAL A 52 11.27 -7.47 -16.03
CA VAL A 52 10.04 -7.26 -16.82
C VAL A 52 10.28 -6.28 -17.95
N GLU A 53 9.66 -6.54 -19.10
CA GLU A 53 9.68 -5.69 -20.29
C GLU A 53 8.74 -4.47 -20.12
N TYR A 54 9.07 -3.65 -19.13
CA TYR A 54 8.35 -2.44 -18.79
C TYR A 54 9.34 -1.28 -18.65
N ASP A 55 8.95 -0.07 -19.05
CA ASP A 55 9.72 1.16 -18.79
C ASP A 55 8.91 2.05 -17.82
N ALA A 56 9.37 2.15 -16.57
CA ALA A 56 8.71 2.98 -15.57
C ALA A 56 8.67 4.49 -15.90
N ARG A 57 9.53 5.01 -16.81
CA ARG A 57 9.41 6.40 -17.28
C ARG A 57 8.22 6.61 -18.22
N GLN A 58 7.76 5.56 -18.90
CA GLN A 58 6.59 5.60 -19.78
C GLN A 58 5.27 5.33 -19.03
N ALA A 59 5.34 5.13 -17.71
CA ALA A 59 4.16 5.00 -16.85
C ALA A 59 3.27 6.24 -16.93
N LYS A 60 2.06 6.09 -17.46
CA LYS A 60 1.06 7.17 -17.45
C LYS A 60 0.64 7.45 -16.00
N THR A 61 1.09 8.56 -15.45
CA THR A 61 0.75 9.04 -14.10
C THR A 61 -0.23 10.21 -14.14
N THR A 62 -0.83 10.54 -13.01
CA THR A 62 -1.55 11.81 -12.84
C THR A 62 -0.57 12.98 -12.72
N ALA A 63 -1.04 14.21 -12.88
CA ALA A 63 -0.21 15.43 -12.80
C ALA A 63 0.55 15.62 -11.46
N THR A 64 0.17 14.89 -10.40
CA THR A 64 0.88 14.90 -9.10
C THR A 64 1.90 13.77 -8.95
N ALA A 65 2.04 12.90 -9.97
CA ALA A 65 2.89 11.71 -10.02
C ALA A 65 2.67 10.67 -8.89
N PHE A 66 1.70 10.87 -7.99
CA PHE A 66 1.46 9.99 -6.84
C PHE A 66 0.55 8.79 -7.18
N THR A 67 -0.19 8.86 -8.29
CA THR A 67 -1.10 7.80 -8.75
C THR A 67 -0.93 7.56 -10.24
N ALA A 68 -1.14 6.32 -10.67
CA ALA A 68 -1.30 6.00 -12.08
C ALA A 68 -2.52 6.75 -12.66
N ALA A 69 -2.44 7.11 -13.94
CA ALA A 69 -3.57 7.63 -14.69
C ALA A 69 -4.69 6.57 -14.72
N ARG A 70 -5.94 7.01 -14.53
CA ARG A 70 -7.07 6.08 -14.49
C ARG A 70 -7.32 5.54 -15.91
N PRO A 71 -7.32 4.22 -16.14
CA PRO A 71 -7.73 3.67 -17.43
C PRO A 71 -9.22 3.98 -17.70
N PRO A 72 -9.68 3.90 -18.96
CA PRO A 72 -11.11 3.93 -19.27
C PRO A 72 -11.85 2.84 -18.50
N LEU A 73 -13.15 3.06 -18.26
CA LEU A 73 -13.96 2.13 -17.49
C LEU A 73 -14.18 0.84 -18.32
N THR A 74 -13.50 -0.23 -17.95
CA THR A 74 -13.79 -1.56 -18.47
C THR A 74 -15.03 -2.13 -17.76
N PRO A 75 -15.87 -2.93 -18.44
CA PRO A 75 -16.93 -3.68 -17.76
C PRO A 75 -16.32 -4.59 -16.69
N SER A 76 -17.05 -4.78 -15.59
CA SER A 76 -16.64 -5.71 -14.53
C SER A 76 -16.70 -7.13 -15.06
N HIS A 77 -15.61 -7.89 -14.92
CA HIS A 77 -15.54 -9.27 -15.36
C HIS A 77 -14.66 -10.07 -14.38
N ASP A 78 -15.13 -11.25 -14.00
CA ASP A 78 -14.42 -12.16 -13.10
C ASP A 78 -13.48 -13.03 -13.96
N TYR A 79 -12.17 -12.70 -13.97
CA TYR A 79 -11.16 -13.43 -14.75
C TYR A 79 -10.64 -14.66 -13.99
N SER A 80 -10.62 -15.82 -14.65
CA SER A 80 -9.87 -16.98 -14.18
C SER A 80 -8.37 -16.83 -14.44
N LEU A 81 -7.55 -17.70 -13.85
CA LEU A 81 -6.12 -17.75 -14.16
C LEU A 81 -5.87 -18.07 -15.65
N ALA A 82 -6.69 -18.94 -16.25
CA ALA A 82 -6.57 -19.30 -17.66
C ALA A 82 -6.87 -18.11 -18.59
N ASP A 83 -7.84 -17.25 -18.24
CA ASP A 83 -8.18 -16.06 -19.05
C ASP A 83 -7.08 -14.99 -19.07
N LEU A 84 -6.16 -15.06 -18.11
CA LEU A 84 -5.02 -14.14 -17.98
C LEU A 84 -3.71 -14.73 -18.52
N THR A 85 -3.57 -16.06 -18.55
CA THR A 85 -2.26 -16.73 -18.82
C THR A 85 -2.32 -17.77 -19.94
N GLY A 86 -3.51 -18.05 -20.48
CA GLY A 86 -3.72 -18.97 -21.61
C GLY A 86 -3.26 -18.39 -22.94
N PRO A 87 -3.20 -19.22 -24.00
CA PRO A 87 -2.75 -18.80 -25.33
C PRO A 87 -3.65 -17.71 -25.93
N ASP A 88 -4.95 -17.76 -25.66
CA ASP A 88 -5.97 -16.83 -26.17
C ASP A 88 -6.17 -15.60 -25.27
N ALA A 89 -5.38 -15.45 -24.21
CA ALA A 89 -5.52 -14.35 -23.26
C ALA A 89 -5.25 -13.00 -23.97
N PRO A 90 -6.14 -11.99 -23.88
CA PRO A 90 -5.94 -10.67 -24.52
C PRO A 90 -4.70 -9.92 -24.02
N ARG A 91 -4.09 -10.38 -22.92
CA ARG A 91 -2.81 -9.95 -22.39
C ARG A 91 -2.11 -11.19 -21.83
N SER A 92 -0.87 -11.43 -22.23
CA SER A 92 -0.05 -12.54 -21.75
C SER A 92 0.51 -12.26 -20.35
N PHE A 93 -0.29 -12.46 -19.30
CA PHE A 93 0.24 -12.39 -17.93
C PHE A 93 1.16 -13.58 -17.66
N ARG A 94 2.29 -13.32 -17.00
CA ARG A 94 3.24 -14.34 -16.57
C ARG A 94 3.03 -14.68 -15.10
N VAL A 95 2.78 -15.95 -14.79
CA VAL A 95 2.76 -16.44 -13.41
C VAL A 95 4.19 -16.56 -12.89
N TYR A 96 4.50 -15.86 -11.80
CA TYR A 96 5.74 -16.05 -11.05
C TYR A 96 5.42 -16.83 -9.77
N LYS A 97 5.85 -18.10 -9.70
CA LYS A 97 5.70 -18.93 -8.50
C LYS A 97 6.66 -18.43 -7.43
N TRP A 98 6.11 -17.91 -6.33
CA TRP A 98 6.85 -17.31 -5.23
C TRP A 98 6.58 -18.08 -3.93
N ASP A 99 7.60 -18.19 -3.07
CA ASP A 99 7.53 -18.91 -1.79
C ASP A 99 6.85 -18.11 -0.67
N GLY A 100 6.54 -16.82 -0.91
CA GLY A 100 6.01 -15.89 0.09
C GLY A 100 7.00 -15.49 1.19
N ARG A 101 8.22 -16.02 1.17
CA ARG A 101 9.23 -15.88 2.23
C ARG A 101 10.43 -15.07 1.78
N THR A 102 10.97 -15.40 0.62
CA THR A 102 12.14 -14.76 0.04
C THR A 102 11.78 -13.37 -0.49
N THR A 103 12.50 -12.32 -0.11
CA THR A 103 12.36 -11.02 -0.77
C THR A 103 12.78 -11.11 -2.24
N VAL A 104 11.95 -10.68 -3.18
CA VAL A 104 12.24 -10.69 -4.63
C VAL A 104 11.94 -9.32 -5.25
N PRO A 105 12.94 -8.58 -5.75
CA PRO A 105 12.70 -7.33 -6.46
C PRO A 105 12.20 -7.59 -7.89
N ILE A 106 11.20 -6.81 -8.30
CA ILE A 106 10.74 -6.75 -9.70
C ILE A 106 11.43 -5.53 -10.33
N VAL A 107 12.17 -5.79 -11.40
CA VAL A 107 13.10 -4.85 -12.02
C VAL A 107 12.67 -4.61 -13.46
N ASP A 108 12.65 -3.36 -13.88
CA ASP A 108 12.22 -2.95 -15.21
C ASP A 108 13.35 -3.02 -16.24
N SER A 109 13.04 -2.68 -17.49
CA SER A 109 13.98 -2.79 -18.63
C SER A 109 15.25 -1.94 -18.46
N ALA A 110 15.23 -0.91 -17.60
CA ALA A 110 16.36 -0.04 -17.32
C ALA A 110 17.03 -0.34 -15.97
N GLY A 111 16.75 -1.50 -15.35
CA GLY A 111 17.36 -1.90 -14.09
C GLY A 111 16.77 -1.23 -12.84
N ARG A 112 15.62 -0.54 -12.96
CA ARG A 112 14.97 0.15 -11.83
C ARG A 112 14.01 -0.80 -11.11
N VAL A 113 13.99 -0.77 -9.78
CA VAL A 113 13.05 -1.55 -8.98
C VAL A 113 11.67 -0.89 -9.03
N VAL A 114 10.71 -1.56 -9.66
CA VAL A 114 9.31 -1.09 -9.80
C VAL A 114 8.35 -1.74 -8.81
N GLY A 115 8.76 -2.88 -8.23
CA GLY A 115 8.03 -3.56 -7.17
C GLY A 115 8.97 -4.45 -6.35
N VAL A 116 8.53 -4.87 -5.17
CA VAL A 116 9.25 -5.84 -4.34
C VAL A 116 8.23 -6.79 -3.75
N LEU A 117 8.38 -8.09 -4.02
CA LEU A 117 7.72 -9.15 -3.25
C LEU A 117 8.46 -9.20 -1.91
N ALA A 118 7.84 -8.65 -0.86
CA ALA A 118 8.57 -8.23 0.35
C ALA A 118 9.09 -9.38 1.23
N GLY A 119 8.51 -10.58 1.10
CA GLY A 119 8.87 -11.75 1.88
C GLY A 119 8.36 -11.74 3.32
N GLN A 120 8.86 -12.70 4.09
CA GLN A 120 8.66 -12.83 5.53
C GLN A 120 9.82 -12.13 6.27
N PRO A 121 9.58 -11.46 7.41
CA PRO A 121 10.63 -11.03 8.33
C PRO A 121 11.48 -12.20 8.83
N ASP A 122 12.77 -11.95 9.09
CA ASP A 122 13.69 -12.92 9.70
C ASP A 122 13.41 -13.08 11.21
N ASP A 123 12.25 -13.66 11.50
CA ASP A 123 11.72 -13.96 12.83
C ASP A 123 11.09 -15.37 12.79
N PRO A 124 11.65 -16.35 13.53
CA PRO A 124 11.08 -17.70 13.62
C PRO A 124 9.65 -17.73 14.18
N ALA A 125 9.26 -16.75 15.00
CA ALA A 125 7.92 -16.65 15.57
C ALA A 125 6.91 -15.96 14.62
N TRP A 126 7.33 -15.46 13.45
CA TRP A 126 6.48 -14.69 12.54
C TRP A 126 5.17 -15.39 12.16
N GLY A 127 5.20 -16.71 11.96
CA GLY A 127 4.00 -17.52 11.69
C GLY A 127 2.98 -17.43 12.84
N GLN A 128 3.44 -17.68 14.07
CA GLN A 128 2.61 -17.60 15.28
C GLN A 128 2.09 -16.18 15.52
N VAL A 129 2.91 -15.15 15.27
CA VAL A 129 2.50 -13.74 15.38
C VAL A 129 1.37 -13.42 14.40
N HIS A 130 1.51 -13.83 13.14
CA HIS A 130 0.48 -13.60 12.12
C HIS A 130 -0.83 -14.36 12.43
N GLU A 131 -0.74 -15.64 12.83
CA GLU A 131 -1.89 -16.46 13.22
C GLU A 131 -2.61 -15.89 14.45
N SER A 132 -1.86 -15.48 15.48
CA SER A 132 -2.40 -14.85 16.69
C SER A 132 -3.13 -13.54 16.37
N VAL A 133 -2.55 -12.68 15.52
CA VAL A 133 -3.19 -11.44 15.05
C VAL A 133 -4.45 -11.74 14.24
N ALA A 134 -4.43 -12.72 13.33
CA ALA A 134 -5.60 -13.11 12.55
C ALA A 134 -6.74 -13.64 13.45
N ALA A 135 -6.43 -14.52 14.42
CA ALA A 135 -7.39 -15.02 15.39
C ALA A 135 -7.96 -13.90 16.30
N ALA A 136 -7.12 -12.94 16.70
CA ALA A 136 -7.56 -11.77 17.48
C ALA A 136 -8.49 -10.84 16.66
N LEU A 137 -8.20 -10.63 15.37
CA LEU A 137 -9.06 -9.87 14.46
C LEU A 137 -10.41 -10.56 14.24
N GLU A 138 -10.44 -11.88 14.06
CA GLU A 138 -11.69 -12.64 13.94
C GLU A 138 -12.50 -12.62 15.24
N LYS A 139 -11.86 -12.78 16.40
CA LYS A 139 -12.51 -12.64 17.71
C LYS A 139 -13.09 -11.24 17.91
N ALA A 140 -12.36 -10.19 17.51
CA ALA A 140 -12.82 -8.81 17.55
C ALA A 140 -13.99 -8.56 16.56
N ARG A 141 -13.98 -9.18 15.37
CA ARG A 141 -15.05 -9.07 14.36
C ARG A 141 -16.41 -9.45 14.93
N LEU A 142 -16.48 -10.51 15.74
CA LEU A 142 -17.72 -10.95 16.41
C LEU A 142 -18.25 -9.92 17.43
N GLN A 143 -17.39 -9.09 18.00
CA GLN A 143 -17.73 -8.06 18.98
C GLN A 143 -18.13 -6.71 18.34
N LEU A 144 -17.90 -6.52 17.04
CA LEU A 144 -18.20 -5.27 16.33
C LEU A 144 -19.72 -5.08 16.13
N ASN A 145 -20.35 -4.27 16.99
CA ASN A 145 -21.76 -3.89 16.83
C ASN A 145 -21.98 -2.89 15.68
N MET A 146 -22.01 -3.41 14.46
CA MET A 146 -22.24 -2.62 13.23
C MET A 146 -23.67 -2.05 13.14
N ARG A 147 -24.65 -2.60 13.88
CA ARG A 147 -26.04 -2.10 13.92
C ARG A 147 -26.12 -0.68 14.49
N ARG A 148 -25.36 -0.36 15.54
CA ARG A 148 -25.32 0.98 16.16
C ARG A 148 -24.74 2.05 15.22
N ARG A 149 -23.75 1.72 14.38
CA ARG A 149 -23.12 2.66 13.41
C ARG A 149 -23.96 2.89 12.16
N LYS A 150 -24.69 1.89 11.63
CA LYS A 150 -25.61 2.05 10.48
C LYS A 150 -26.65 3.18 10.69
N LYS A 151 -27.15 3.37 11.92
CA LYS A 151 -28.11 4.45 12.25
C LYS A 151 -27.56 5.87 12.06
N LYS A 152 -26.24 6.10 12.12
CA LYS A 152 -25.62 7.45 12.00
C LYS A 152 -25.28 7.87 10.57
N LYS A 153 -25.39 6.98 9.58
CA LYS A 153 -25.22 7.31 8.14
C LYS A 153 -26.37 6.71 7.32
N LYS A 154 -27.53 7.40 7.32
CA LYS A 154 -28.56 7.18 6.30
C LYS A 154 -28.03 7.64 4.95
N GLY A 155 -27.44 6.71 4.19
CA GLY A 155 -26.91 6.94 2.85
C GLY A 155 -25.47 6.45 2.70
N LYS A 156 -25.26 5.59 1.70
CA LYS A 156 -23.96 5.02 1.26
C LYS A 156 -23.32 4.04 2.27
N ASN A 157 -23.92 2.84 2.34
CA ASN A 157 -23.19 1.62 2.75
C ASN A 157 -22.24 1.12 1.65
N SER A 158 -22.38 1.60 0.40
CA SER A 158 -21.48 1.23 -0.68
C SER A 158 -20.11 1.88 -0.52
N HIS A 159 -19.11 1.04 -0.32
CA HIS A 159 -17.71 1.45 -0.34
C HIS A 159 -17.16 1.34 -1.77
N ARG A 160 -16.13 2.13 -2.10
CA ARG A 160 -15.49 2.11 -3.44
C ARG A 160 -14.87 0.77 -3.85
N ARG A 161 -14.83 -0.22 -2.94
CA ARG A 161 -14.29 -1.56 -3.15
C ARG A 161 -15.35 -2.67 -3.12
N GLY A 162 -16.63 -2.33 -2.90
CA GLY A 162 -17.73 -3.29 -2.78
C GLY A 162 -18.67 -3.00 -1.60
N ASP A 163 -19.78 -3.74 -1.55
CA ASP A 163 -20.83 -3.63 -0.51
C ASP A 163 -20.51 -4.47 0.74
N PHE A 164 -19.42 -4.12 1.43
CA PHE A 164 -19.06 -4.69 2.72
C PHE A 164 -18.95 -3.61 3.81
N ALA A 165 -19.16 -4.02 5.05
CA ALA A 165 -19.24 -3.11 6.19
C ALA A 165 -17.85 -2.68 6.66
N VAL A 166 -17.32 -1.58 6.12
CA VAL A 166 -15.99 -1.06 6.47
C VAL A 166 -15.97 -0.41 7.84
N LEU A 167 -14.97 -0.77 8.65
CA LEU A 167 -14.58 -0.06 9.86
C LEU A 167 -13.27 0.72 9.61
N ASN A 168 -13.36 2.05 9.63
CA ASN A 168 -12.18 2.92 9.58
C ASN A 168 -11.60 3.12 11.00
N ASP A 169 -10.71 2.25 11.48
CA ASP A 169 -10.21 2.29 12.88
C ASP A 169 -8.89 1.53 13.15
N GLY A 170 -8.13 1.88 14.22
CA GLY A 170 -7.11 1.03 14.91
C GLY A 170 -5.77 1.69 15.39
N ILE A 171 -4.63 1.71 14.63
CA ILE A 171 -3.25 2.14 15.05
C ILE A 171 -2.43 2.87 13.94
N ALA A 172 -1.78 4.01 14.20
CA ALA A 172 -0.91 4.73 13.24
C ALA A 172 0.51 4.97 13.76
N HIS A 173 1.52 4.30 13.20
CA HIS A 173 2.93 4.58 13.48
C HIS A 173 3.50 5.63 12.52
N GLY A 174 3.24 6.91 12.80
CA GLY A 174 3.72 8.01 11.97
C GLY A 174 3.72 9.36 12.67
N THR A 175 4.88 9.79 13.16
CA THR A 175 5.31 11.19 13.49
C THR A 175 6.57 11.23 14.36
N GLY A 176 7.09 10.09 14.83
CA GLY A 176 8.18 10.02 15.80
C GLY A 176 7.71 9.86 17.26
N GLN A 177 6.44 9.49 17.46
CA GLN A 177 5.94 9.06 18.77
C GLN A 177 6.34 7.60 19.03
N MET A 178 6.92 7.33 20.20
CA MET A 178 7.26 5.98 20.68
C MET A 178 6.05 5.21 21.22
N VAL A 179 4.91 5.89 21.41
CA VAL A 179 3.65 5.32 21.88
C VAL A 179 2.63 5.42 20.74
N SER A 180 1.90 4.33 20.50
CA SER A 180 0.92 4.20 19.41
C SER A 180 -0.27 5.14 19.59
N ALA A 181 -0.45 6.06 18.64
CA ALA A 181 -1.73 6.77 18.48
C ALA A 181 -2.70 5.90 17.67
N HIS A 182 -3.94 5.75 18.13
CA HIS A 182 -4.91 4.83 17.53
C HIS A 182 -5.53 5.35 16.20
N THR A 183 -5.09 4.87 15.02
CA THR A 183 -5.78 4.98 13.71
C THR A 183 -5.28 4.00 12.61
N PHE A 184 -5.96 2.87 12.32
CA PHE A 184 -5.60 1.87 11.26
C PHE A 184 -6.58 1.97 10.08
N TRP A 185 -6.34 1.09 9.11
CA TRP A 185 -7.31 0.68 8.09
C TRP A 185 -7.21 -0.84 7.92
N VAL A 186 -8.27 -1.59 8.22
CA VAL A 186 -8.39 -3.01 7.82
C VAL A 186 -9.43 -3.10 6.71
N CYS A 187 -9.04 -3.63 5.56
CA CYS A 187 -9.97 -3.98 4.49
C CYS A 187 -10.08 -5.51 4.44
N GLY A 188 -10.86 -6.09 5.35
CA GLY A 188 -11.14 -7.52 5.35
C GLY A 188 -12.09 -7.88 4.21
N VAL A 189 -11.69 -8.84 3.38
CA VAL A 189 -12.57 -9.49 2.39
C VAL A 189 -13.25 -10.66 3.10
N LEU A 190 -14.58 -10.76 3.01
CA LEU A 190 -15.25 -12.03 3.28
C LEU A 190 -14.97 -12.96 2.11
N ASN A 191 -14.11 -13.95 2.31
CA ASN A 191 -14.18 -15.18 1.52
C ASN A 191 -15.12 -16.14 2.25
N ASP A 192 -16.38 -16.15 1.85
CA ASP A 192 -16.97 -17.45 1.51
C ASP A 192 -16.32 -17.93 0.21
N ALA A 193 -16.28 -19.24 -0.03
CA ALA A 193 -15.33 -19.82 -0.98
C ALA A 193 -15.41 -19.26 -2.42
N SER A 194 -14.22 -19.01 -3.00
CA SER A 194 -13.94 -18.75 -4.43
C SER A 194 -14.16 -17.32 -4.96
N ILE A 195 -13.34 -16.98 -5.97
CA ILE A 195 -13.39 -15.80 -6.86
C ILE A 195 -12.74 -14.52 -6.31
N LEU A 196 -11.58 -14.16 -6.90
CA LEU A 196 -10.87 -12.92 -6.68
C LEU A 196 -11.47 -11.80 -7.56
N ARG A 197 -12.25 -10.89 -6.98
CA ARG A 197 -12.77 -9.69 -7.67
C ARG A 197 -11.77 -8.53 -7.63
N ILE A 198 -11.54 -7.89 -8.78
CA ILE A 198 -10.68 -6.70 -8.96
C ILE A 198 -11.50 -5.53 -9.50
#